data_AF-A0A7W0Z8Y0-F1
#
_entry.id   AF-A0A7W0Z8Y0-F1
#
_cell.length_a   1.000
_cell.length_b   1.000
_cell.length_c   1.000
_cell.angle_alpha   90.00
_cell.angle_beta   90.00
_cell.angle_gamma   90.00
#
_symmetry.space_group_name_H-M   'P 1'
#
loop_
_entity.id
_entity.type
_entity.pdbx_description
1 polymer ?
#
loop_
_entity_poly.entity_id
_entity_poly.type
_entity_poly.pdbx_seq_one_letter_code
_entity_poly.pdbx_strand_id
1 'polypeptide(L)'
;MTFFETITGGTAIEVYGGLTACDAYLLAAIGDGADAYRALTAGGDDRKRLLITATRTIDSYDWLGVATLEGGTTLQFPRSGLTKTDGTAMSSAEQLALVSRAVFEFVAILADDPAAASAVDTGSNIQSVDAGGGVGVSFFAASSQQGGNATRLPTVVHRLIGRLLGGGAAASAADGGYGQSGACVSSFSDYSDYDRNEPY
;
A
#
# COMPACT_ATOMS: atom_id res chain seq x y z
N MET A 1 -19.86 -7.96 -1.79
CA MET A 1 -19.59 -9.13 -2.65
C MET A 1 -18.34 -9.77 -2.11
N THR A 2 -18.43 -11.02 -1.65
CA THR A 2 -17.28 -11.77 -1.12
C THR A 2 -16.71 -12.62 -2.25
N PHE A 3 -15.38 -12.67 -2.37
CA PHE A 3 -14.69 -13.49 -3.36
C PHE A 3 -13.97 -14.63 -2.65
N PHE A 4 -13.82 -15.75 -3.33
CA PHE A 4 -13.14 -16.93 -2.80
C PHE A 4 -12.17 -17.46 -3.84
N GLU A 5 -10.97 -17.83 -3.39
CA GLU A 5 -9.98 -18.50 -4.20
C GLU A 5 -9.70 -19.89 -3.64
N THR A 6 -9.54 -20.87 -4.52
CA THR A 6 -9.28 -22.27 -4.16
C THR A 6 -8.00 -22.75 -4.84
N ILE A 7 -7.01 -23.10 -4.01
CA ILE A 7 -5.79 -23.80 -4.44
C ILE A 7 -6.17 -25.27 -4.69
N THR A 8 -5.57 -25.92 -5.69
CA THR A 8 -5.84 -27.34 -6.00
C THR A 8 -5.62 -28.21 -4.77
N GLY A 9 -6.66 -28.95 -4.36
CA GLY A 9 -6.64 -29.81 -3.16
C GLY A 9 -6.79 -29.07 -1.82
N GLY A 10 -6.99 -27.75 -1.84
CA GLY A 10 -7.19 -26.92 -0.64
C GLY A 10 -8.65 -26.53 -0.40
N THR A 11 -8.87 -25.80 0.69
CA THR A 11 -10.16 -25.16 1.01
C THR A 11 -10.28 -23.80 0.33
N ALA A 12 -11.52 -23.37 0.06
CA ALA A 12 -11.80 -22.02 -0.39
C ALA A 12 -11.38 -20.99 0.68
N ILE A 13 -10.70 -19.92 0.29
CA ILE A 13 -10.24 -18.84 1.16
C ILE A 13 -10.82 -17.51 0.67
N GLU A 14 -11.37 -16.73 1.58
CA GLU A 14 -11.91 -15.40 1.28
C GLU A 14 -10.82 -14.41 0.88
N VAL A 15 -11.10 -13.59 -0.14
CA VAL A 15 -10.20 -12.54 -0.62
C VAL A 15 -10.97 -11.26 -0.96
N TYR A 16 -10.29 -10.12 -0.95
CA TYR A 16 -10.89 -8.81 -1.22
C TYR A 16 -11.26 -8.57 -2.69
N GLY A 17 -10.80 -9.44 -3.60
CA GLY A 17 -11.13 -9.39 -5.01
C GLY A 17 -10.66 -10.67 -5.70
N GLY A 18 -11.41 -11.15 -6.69
CA GLY A 18 -11.06 -12.38 -7.42
C GLY A 18 -9.87 -12.21 -8.35
N LEU A 19 -9.25 -13.32 -8.74
CA LEU A 19 -8.05 -13.36 -9.57
C LEU A 19 -8.21 -12.59 -10.90
N THR A 20 -9.35 -12.70 -11.56
CA THR A 20 -9.66 -11.96 -12.81
C THR A 20 -9.60 -10.44 -12.63
N ALA A 21 -10.09 -9.93 -11.48
CA ALA A 21 -10.03 -8.50 -11.19
C ALA A 21 -8.61 -8.04 -10.87
N CYS A 22 -7.82 -8.90 -10.21
CA CYS A 22 -6.40 -8.66 -9.97
C CYS A 22 -5.63 -8.56 -11.30
N ASP A 23 -5.82 -9.53 -12.21
CA ASP A 23 -5.18 -9.54 -13.53
C ASP A 23 -5.51 -8.26 -14.33
N ALA A 24 -6.79 -7.87 -14.36
CA ALA A 24 -7.24 -6.67 -15.06
C ALA A 24 -6.63 -5.39 -14.45
N TYR A 25 -6.57 -5.31 -13.11
CA TYR A 25 -5.99 -4.17 -12.42
C TYR A 25 -4.49 -4.04 -12.68
N LEU A 26 -3.74 -5.14 -12.53
CA LEU A 26 -2.29 -5.14 -12.71
C LEU A 26 -1.89 -4.78 -14.14
N LEU A 27 -2.64 -5.24 -15.13
CA LEU A 27 -2.45 -4.85 -16.52
C LEU A 27 -2.70 -3.34 -16.73
N ALA A 28 -3.77 -2.80 -16.16
CA ALA A 28 -4.17 -1.41 -16.39
C ALA A 28 -3.35 -0.38 -15.59
N ALA A 29 -2.99 -0.69 -14.35
CA ALA A 29 -2.41 0.26 -13.40
C ALA A 29 -0.88 0.15 -13.28
N ILE A 30 -0.33 -1.06 -13.32
CA ILE A 30 1.11 -1.29 -13.11
C ILE A 30 1.85 -1.51 -14.43
N GLY A 31 1.19 -2.11 -15.44
CA GLY A 31 1.83 -2.37 -16.72
C GLY A 31 3.06 -3.26 -16.53
N ASP A 32 4.21 -2.84 -17.05
CA ASP A 32 5.48 -3.61 -17.04
C ASP A 32 6.04 -3.87 -15.64
N GLY A 33 5.65 -3.09 -14.64
CA GLY A 33 6.04 -3.35 -13.24
C GLY A 33 5.45 -4.64 -12.64
N ALA A 34 4.59 -5.36 -13.36
CA ALA A 34 4.00 -6.64 -12.93
C ALA A 34 4.52 -7.86 -13.70
N ASP A 35 5.70 -7.76 -14.35
CA ASP A 35 6.28 -8.82 -15.17
C ASP A 35 6.51 -10.13 -14.40
N ALA A 36 7.04 -10.06 -13.17
CA ALA A 36 7.26 -11.24 -12.33
C ALA A 36 5.94 -11.99 -12.06
N TYR A 37 4.86 -11.25 -11.78
CA TYR A 37 3.53 -11.84 -11.63
C TYR A 37 3.00 -12.44 -12.94
N ARG A 38 3.21 -11.76 -14.07
CA ARG A 38 2.76 -12.24 -15.38
C ARG A 38 3.50 -13.48 -15.86
N ALA A 39 4.76 -13.65 -15.45
CA ALA A 39 5.55 -14.85 -15.75
C ALA A 39 4.96 -16.11 -15.09
N LEU A 40 4.19 -15.97 -14.00
CA LEU A 40 3.46 -17.09 -13.39
C LEU A 40 2.33 -17.55 -14.30
N THR A 41 1.99 -18.84 -14.23
CA THR A 41 0.90 -19.44 -15.01
C THR A 41 -0.44 -18.73 -14.72
N ALA A 42 -1.10 -18.22 -15.76
CA ALA A 42 -2.42 -17.60 -15.66
C ALA A 42 -3.45 -18.59 -15.08
N GLY A 43 -4.22 -18.15 -14.08
CA GLY A 43 -5.15 -19.02 -13.35
C GLY A 43 -4.48 -20.09 -12.46
N GLY A 44 -3.14 -20.15 -12.43
CA GLY A 44 -2.37 -21.12 -11.68
C GLY A 44 -2.41 -20.88 -10.17
N ASP A 45 -2.13 -21.93 -9.41
CA ASP A 45 -2.18 -21.89 -7.95
C ASP A 45 -1.16 -20.92 -7.33
N ASP A 46 -0.05 -20.62 -8.02
CA ASP A 46 0.93 -19.65 -7.53
C ASP A 46 0.34 -18.24 -7.45
N ARG A 47 -0.41 -17.79 -8.47
CA ARG A 47 -1.09 -16.49 -8.43
C ARG A 47 -2.15 -16.43 -7.33
N LYS A 48 -2.90 -17.53 -7.15
CA LYS A 48 -3.88 -17.64 -6.05
C LYS A 48 -3.21 -17.57 -4.69
N ARG A 49 -2.08 -18.27 -4.49
CA ARG A 49 -1.30 -18.24 -3.24
C ARG A 49 -0.81 -16.83 -2.94
N LEU A 50 -0.31 -16.09 -3.93
CA LEU A 50 0.09 -14.69 -3.76
C LEU A 50 -1.09 -13.82 -3.33
N LEU A 51 -2.25 -13.94 -4.01
CA LEU A 51 -3.45 -13.18 -3.68
C LEU A 51 -3.98 -13.47 -2.27
N ILE A 52 -4.01 -14.75 -1.88
CA ILE A 52 -4.38 -15.18 -0.53
C ILE A 52 -3.39 -14.63 0.51
N THR A 53 -2.08 -14.69 0.21
CA THR A 53 -1.02 -14.19 1.09
C THR A 53 -1.15 -12.68 1.28
N ALA A 54 -1.26 -11.92 0.19
CA ALA A 54 -1.46 -10.47 0.24
C ALA A 54 -2.71 -10.08 1.02
N THR A 55 -3.83 -10.79 0.81
CA THR A 55 -5.08 -10.59 1.55
C THR A 55 -4.84 -10.79 3.05
N ARG A 56 -4.28 -11.94 3.45
CA ARG A 56 -4.05 -12.27 4.87
C ARG A 56 -3.09 -11.30 5.54
N THR A 57 -2.03 -10.90 4.85
CA THR A 57 -1.06 -9.95 5.39
C THR A 57 -1.72 -8.60 5.62
N ILE A 58 -2.49 -8.09 4.66
CA ILE A 58 -3.25 -6.83 4.85
C ILE A 58 -4.27 -7.00 5.98
N ASP A 59 -5.04 -8.07 6.00
CA ASP A 59 -6.07 -8.31 7.01
C ASP A 59 -5.50 -8.40 8.45
N SER A 60 -4.22 -8.76 8.60
CA SER A 60 -3.53 -8.86 9.90
C SER A 60 -3.19 -7.52 10.58
N TYR A 61 -3.37 -6.39 9.90
CA TYR A 61 -3.10 -5.08 10.47
C TYR A 61 -4.23 -4.61 11.39
N ASP A 62 -3.88 -3.71 12.31
CA ASP A 62 -4.86 -2.99 13.11
C ASP A 62 -5.54 -1.91 12.27
N TRP A 63 -6.87 -1.92 12.26
CA TRP A 63 -7.69 -1.04 11.43
C TRP A 63 -8.51 -0.05 12.26
N LEU A 64 -8.67 1.17 11.75
CA LEU A 64 -9.61 2.13 12.31
C LEU A 64 -11.06 1.68 12.11
N GLY A 65 -11.94 2.21 12.96
CA GLY A 65 -13.37 1.93 12.86
C GLY A 65 -13.77 0.53 13.34
N VAL A 66 -15.05 0.21 13.19
CA VAL A 66 -15.63 -1.08 13.63
C VAL A 66 -16.05 -1.85 12.39
N ALA A 67 -15.62 -3.12 12.27
CA ALA A 67 -16.07 -4.00 11.20
C ALA A 67 -17.60 -4.06 11.15
N THR A 68 -18.18 -3.87 9.96
CA THR A 68 -19.64 -3.86 9.76
C THR A 68 -20.13 -5.03 8.92
N LEU A 69 -19.26 -6.01 8.64
CA LEU A 69 -19.67 -7.18 7.90
C LEU A 69 -20.60 -8.06 8.73
N GLU A 70 -21.81 -8.23 8.22
CA GLU A 70 -22.73 -9.27 8.66
C GLU A 70 -22.53 -10.53 7.79
N GLY A 71 -22.74 -11.72 8.35
CA GLY A 71 -22.82 -12.95 7.56
C GLY A 71 -21.59 -13.88 7.57
N GLY A 72 -20.74 -13.81 8.61
CA GLY A 72 -19.75 -14.86 8.88
C GLY A 72 -18.49 -14.85 8.00
N THR A 73 -18.22 -13.75 7.30
CA THR A 73 -16.92 -13.53 6.65
C THR A 73 -15.83 -13.25 7.68
N THR A 74 -14.62 -13.65 7.33
CA THR A 74 -13.39 -13.46 8.10
C THR A 74 -12.67 -12.15 7.78
N LEU A 75 -13.08 -11.43 6.73
CA LEU A 75 -12.40 -10.20 6.28
C LEU A 75 -12.72 -8.99 7.17
N GLN A 76 -11.74 -8.09 7.32
CA GLN A 76 -11.86 -6.91 8.20
C GLN A 76 -12.65 -5.72 7.61
N PHE A 77 -13.04 -5.74 6.32
CA PHE A 77 -13.72 -4.62 5.64
C PHE A 77 -14.98 -5.06 4.89
N PRO A 78 -16.06 -4.25 4.87
CA PRO A 78 -16.12 -2.85 5.29
C PRO A 78 -16.17 -2.59 6.81
N ARG A 79 -15.90 -1.33 7.16
CA ARG A 79 -15.91 -0.79 8.52
C ARG A 79 -16.70 0.51 8.60
N SER A 80 -17.25 0.80 9.77
CA SER A 80 -17.91 2.08 10.10
C SER A 80 -16.93 3.05 10.76
N GLY A 81 -17.25 4.35 10.71
CA GLY A 81 -16.46 5.40 11.36
C GLY A 81 -15.23 5.85 10.57
N LEU A 82 -15.04 5.37 9.35
CA LEU A 82 -13.96 5.80 8.46
C LEU A 82 -14.35 7.07 7.70
N THR A 83 -13.47 8.05 7.68
CA THR A 83 -13.65 9.31 6.96
C THR A 83 -12.59 9.50 5.87
N LYS A 84 -12.94 10.27 4.84
CA LYS A 84 -12.01 10.76 3.83
C LYS A 84 -11.21 11.95 4.40
N THR A 85 -10.25 12.44 3.62
CA THR A 85 -9.39 13.59 4.00
C THR A 85 -10.18 14.88 4.22
N ASP A 86 -11.34 15.03 3.57
CA ASP A 86 -12.27 16.16 3.76
C ASP A 86 -13.21 16.00 4.97
N GLY A 87 -13.05 14.93 5.76
CA GLY A 87 -13.91 14.62 6.91
C GLY A 87 -15.23 13.93 6.56
N THR A 88 -15.55 13.74 5.27
CA THR A 88 -16.79 13.04 4.88
C THR A 88 -16.70 11.54 5.14
N ALA A 89 -17.83 10.90 5.45
CA ALA A 89 -17.88 9.47 5.68
C ALA A 89 -17.51 8.68 4.40
N MET A 90 -16.68 7.65 4.54
CA MET A 90 -16.28 6.78 3.44
C MET A 90 -17.29 5.64 3.28
N SER A 91 -17.82 5.47 2.06
CA SER A 91 -18.75 4.38 1.77
C SER A 91 -18.06 3.01 1.76
N SER A 92 -18.81 1.95 2.05
CA SER A 92 -18.29 0.57 2.00
C SER A 92 -17.71 0.21 0.63
N ALA A 93 -18.26 0.75 -0.46
CA ALA A 93 -17.76 0.52 -1.81
C ALA A 93 -16.38 1.16 -2.04
N GLU A 94 -16.17 2.38 -1.53
CA GLU A 94 -14.88 3.07 -1.61
C GLU A 94 -13.82 2.38 -0.76
N GLN A 95 -14.19 1.93 0.44
CA GLN A 95 -13.29 1.17 1.32
C GLN A 95 -12.83 -0.12 0.64
N LEU A 96 -13.76 -0.92 0.13
CA LEU A 96 -13.44 -2.16 -0.58
C LEU A 96 -12.58 -1.88 -1.81
N ALA A 97 -12.90 -0.86 -2.61
CA ALA A 97 -12.08 -0.52 -3.77
C ALA A 97 -10.63 -0.18 -3.40
N LEU A 98 -10.39 0.54 -2.30
CA LEU A 98 -9.04 0.86 -1.84
C LEU A 98 -8.29 -0.37 -1.34
N VAL A 99 -8.94 -1.19 -0.51
CA VAL A 99 -8.32 -2.39 0.06
C VAL A 99 -8.03 -3.42 -1.04
N SER A 100 -8.95 -3.65 -1.99
CA SER A 100 -8.70 -4.56 -3.12
C SER A 100 -7.53 -4.09 -3.98
N ARG A 101 -7.41 -2.78 -4.27
CA ARG A 101 -6.26 -2.23 -5.01
C ARG A 101 -4.95 -2.42 -4.26
N ALA A 102 -4.94 -2.16 -2.96
CA ALA A 102 -3.77 -2.37 -2.11
C ALA A 102 -3.33 -3.83 -2.10
N VAL A 103 -4.28 -4.77 -2.02
CA VAL A 103 -4.01 -6.21 -2.14
C VAL A 103 -3.41 -6.54 -3.51
N PHE A 104 -3.97 -6.02 -4.60
CA PHE A 104 -3.47 -6.30 -5.94
C PHE A 104 -2.06 -5.75 -6.17
N GLU A 105 -1.77 -4.52 -5.74
CA GLU A 105 -0.42 -3.97 -5.81
C GLU A 105 0.56 -4.78 -4.95
N PHE A 106 0.12 -5.25 -3.79
CA PHE A 106 0.96 -6.10 -2.96
C PHE A 106 1.23 -7.48 -3.58
N VAL A 107 0.27 -8.04 -4.34
CA VAL A 107 0.49 -9.27 -5.12
C VAL A 107 1.61 -9.11 -6.14
N ALA A 108 1.67 -7.98 -6.85
CA ALA A 108 2.75 -7.73 -7.80
C ALA A 108 4.11 -7.64 -7.09
N ILE A 109 4.16 -6.96 -5.94
CA ILE A 109 5.37 -6.86 -5.12
C ILE A 109 5.82 -8.24 -4.62
N LEU A 110 4.90 -9.07 -4.12
CA LEU A 110 5.22 -10.41 -3.63
C LEU A 110 5.67 -11.37 -4.75
N ALA A 111 5.25 -11.14 -5.99
CA ALA A 111 5.72 -11.91 -7.12
C ALA A 111 7.18 -11.60 -7.48
N ASP A 112 7.59 -10.33 -7.33
CA ASP A 112 8.96 -9.87 -7.57
C ASP A 112 9.88 -10.16 -6.38
N ASP A 113 9.41 -9.87 -5.16
CA ASP A 113 10.10 -10.11 -3.89
C ASP A 113 9.19 -10.85 -2.90
N PRO A 114 9.26 -12.19 -2.84
CA PRO A 114 8.51 -12.99 -1.88
C PRO A 114 8.84 -12.67 -0.41
N ALA A 115 10.03 -12.12 -0.13
CA ALA A 115 10.44 -11.80 1.24
C ALA A 115 9.69 -10.58 1.80
N ALA A 116 9.09 -9.75 0.94
CA ALA A 116 8.34 -8.56 1.32
C ALA A 116 7.14 -8.85 2.25
N ALA A 117 6.60 -10.08 2.28
CA ALA A 117 5.58 -10.48 3.25
C ALA A 117 6.10 -10.59 4.70
N SER A 118 7.40 -10.85 4.86
CA SER A 118 8.06 -11.13 6.13
C SER A 118 9.06 -10.05 6.54
N ALA A 119 9.33 -9.09 5.66
CA ALA A 119 10.27 -8.01 5.89
C ALA A 119 9.79 -7.16 7.08
N VAL A 120 10.66 -7.02 8.08
CA VAL A 120 10.40 -6.18 9.25
C VAL A 120 10.63 -4.70 8.90
N ASP A 121 11.45 -4.42 7.89
CA ASP A 121 11.70 -3.10 7.35
C ASP A 121 11.92 -3.21 5.83
N THR A 122 11.18 -2.43 5.05
CA THR A 122 11.31 -2.34 3.58
C THR A 122 11.91 -1.00 3.15
N GLY A 123 12.39 -0.17 4.08
CA GLY A 123 13.08 1.08 3.77
C GLY A 123 14.37 0.82 2.98
N SER A 124 14.55 1.57 1.88
CA SER A 124 15.84 1.59 1.17
C SER A 124 16.89 2.21 2.08
N ASN A 125 17.89 1.41 2.49
CA ASN A 125 18.93 1.84 3.43
C ASN A 125 20.07 2.65 2.78
N ILE A 126 19.95 3.06 1.51
CA ILE A 126 21.04 3.71 0.78
C ILE A 126 21.01 5.23 1.03
N GLN A 127 21.95 5.73 1.83
CA GLN A 127 22.08 7.15 2.18
C GLN A 127 22.84 7.96 1.12
N SER A 128 23.92 7.41 0.57
CA SER A 128 24.74 8.06 -0.46
C SER A 128 25.70 7.04 -1.09
N VAL A 129 26.05 7.27 -2.36
CA VAL A 129 27.16 6.57 -3.03
C VAL A 129 28.31 7.58 -3.12
N ASP A 130 29.39 7.32 -2.41
CA ASP A 130 30.57 8.17 -2.46
C ASP A 130 31.32 7.93 -3.79
N ALA A 131 31.41 8.96 -4.64
CA ALA A 131 32.07 8.87 -5.94
C ALA A 131 33.59 9.19 -5.87
N GLY A 132 34.11 9.49 -4.67
CA GLY A 132 35.48 9.93 -4.45
C GLY A 132 36.44 8.85 -4.00
N GLY A 133 36.85 7.94 -4.88
CA GLY A 133 38.11 7.18 -4.74
C GLY A 133 38.18 6.06 -3.69
N GLY A 134 37.10 5.79 -2.96
CA GLY A 134 36.97 4.62 -2.09
C GLY A 134 35.52 4.15 -2.09
N VAL A 135 35.27 2.91 -2.52
CA VAL A 135 33.91 2.34 -2.56
C VAL A 135 33.46 2.08 -1.12
N GLY A 136 32.82 3.08 -0.51
CA GLY A 136 32.16 2.97 0.78
C GLY A 136 30.65 3.13 0.60
N VAL A 137 29.88 2.12 0.99
CA VAL A 137 28.42 2.25 1.13
C VAL A 137 28.15 2.40 2.61
N SER A 138 27.66 3.57 3.04
CA SER A 138 27.17 3.78 4.39
C SER A 138 25.66 3.58 4.39
N PHE A 139 25.19 2.65 5.21
CA PHE A 139 23.76 2.42 5.41
C PHE A 139 23.30 3.19 6.65
N PHE A 140 22.13 3.83 6.59
CA PHE A 140 21.46 4.21 7.83
C PHE A 140 21.11 2.92 8.58
N ALA A 141 21.47 2.83 9.86
CA ALA A 141 20.75 1.94 10.74
C ALA A 141 19.32 2.50 10.81
N ALA A 142 18.36 1.82 10.19
CA ALA A 142 16.97 2.23 10.18
C ALA A 142 16.46 2.34 11.63
N SER A 143 16.51 3.55 12.20
CA SER A 143 16.12 3.84 13.58
C SER A 143 14.62 3.59 13.80
N SER A 144 13.85 3.47 12.72
CA SER A 144 12.47 2.99 12.67
C SER A 144 12.30 1.61 13.31
N GLN A 145 13.27 0.69 13.14
CA GLN A 145 13.21 -0.64 13.72
C GLN A 145 13.41 -0.62 15.25
N GLN A 146 14.31 0.24 15.75
CA GLN A 146 14.51 0.43 17.19
C GLN A 146 13.35 1.19 17.86
N GLY A 147 12.67 2.06 17.12
CA GLY A 147 11.51 2.81 17.62
C GLY A 147 10.18 2.06 17.57
N GLY A 148 10.13 0.84 17.02
CA GLY A 148 8.89 0.08 16.83
C GLY A 148 7.93 0.69 15.80
N ASN A 149 8.37 1.69 15.03
CA ASN A 149 7.55 2.49 14.12
C ASN A 149 7.86 2.18 12.63
N ALA A 150 8.66 1.15 12.34
CA ALA A 150 8.90 0.73 10.96
C ALA A 150 7.59 0.30 10.30
N THR A 151 7.26 0.96 9.19
CA THR A 151 6.11 0.58 8.36
C THR A 151 6.43 -0.77 7.72
N ARG A 152 5.71 -1.81 8.13
CA ARG A 152 5.86 -3.19 7.61
C ARG A 152 5.28 -3.36 6.20
N LEU A 153 4.57 -2.37 5.68
CA LEU A 153 4.00 -2.38 4.34
C LEU A 153 4.90 -1.64 3.35
N PRO A 154 5.03 -2.13 2.11
CA PRO A 154 5.65 -1.36 1.03
C PRO A 154 4.98 0.01 0.87
N THR A 155 5.77 1.05 0.59
CA THR A 155 5.31 2.45 0.53
C THR A 155 4.11 2.67 -0.38
N VAL A 156 4.08 1.96 -1.52
CA VAL A 156 3.00 2.04 -2.51
C VAL A 156 1.67 1.54 -1.93
N VAL A 157 1.70 0.40 -1.24
CA VAL A 157 0.55 -0.18 -0.51
C VAL A 157 0.15 0.74 0.64
N HIS A 158 1.12 1.22 1.42
CA HIS A 158 0.88 2.12 2.54
C HIS A 158 0.22 3.44 2.09
N ARG A 159 0.54 3.97 0.91
CA ARG A 159 -0.11 5.17 0.36
C ARG A 159 -1.61 4.98 0.13
N LEU A 160 -2.04 3.77 -0.24
CA LEU A 160 -3.44 3.47 -0.52
C LEU A 160 -4.27 3.28 0.75
N ILE A 161 -3.74 2.53 1.72
CA ILE A 161 -4.48 2.09 2.91
C ILE A 161 -4.00 2.69 4.22
N GLY A 162 -2.92 3.48 4.22
CA GLY A 162 -2.31 4.03 5.44
C GLY A 162 -3.27 4.86 6.27
N ARG A 163 -4.18 5.60 5.63
CA ARG A 163 -5.23 6.38 6.32
C ARG A 163 -6.29 5.52 7.03
N LEU A 164 -6.36 4.23 6.71
CA LEU A 164 -7.31 3.28 7.30
C LEU A 164 -6.69 2.54 8.49
N LEU A 165 -5.36 2.64 8.69
CA LEU A 165 -4.63 1.92 9.74
C LEU A 165 -4.86 2.56 11.11
N GLY A 166 -5.08 1.70 12.10
CA GLY A 166 -5.29 2.06 13.50
C GLY A 166 -3.99 2.43 14.20
N GLY A 167 -3.52 3.66 14.04
CA GLY A 167 -2.47 4.21 14.90
C GLY A 167 -3.04 4.50 16.29
N GLY A 168 -2.51 3.86 17.33
CA GLY A 168 -2.94 4.06 18.72
C GLY A 168 -3.04 5.54 19.07
N ALA A 169 -4.27 5.99 19.34
CA ALA A 169 -4.66 7.29 19.88
C ALA A 169 -4.01 8.54 19.21
N ALA A 170 -4.82 9.30 18.46
CA ALA A 170 -4.57 10.70 18.05
C ALA A 170 -3.99 11.00 16.65
N ALA A 171 -4.46 10.32 15.59
CA ALA A 171 -4.32 10.84 14.21
C ALA A 171 -5.50 11.73 13.77
N SER A 172 -6.30 12.25 14.71
CA SER A 172 -7.39 13.20 14.42
C SER A 172 -6.97 14.68 14.52
N ALA A 173 -5.70 15.01 14.75
CA ALA A 173 -5.28 16.41 14.90
C ALA A 173 -3.83 16.76 14.55
N ALA A 174 -3.01 15.82 14.09
CA ALA A 174 -1.66 16.14 13.64
C ALA A 174 -1.57 15.93 12.13
N ASP A 175 -1.47 17.05 11.44
CA ASP A 175 -0.91 17.24 10.10
C ASP A 175 0.54 16.72 10.03
N GLY A 176 0.76 15.48 10.44
CA GLY A 176 2.01 14.73 10.36
C GLY A 176 2.01 13.94 9.05
N GLY A 177 1.84 14.66 7.95
CA GLY A 177 1.90 14.08 6.64
C GLY A 177 3.27 13.45 6.35
N TYR A 178 3.23 12.40 5.53
CA TYR A 178 4.16 12.36 4.40
C TYR A 178 3.76 13.37 3.30
N GLY A 179 2.65 14.09 3.48
CA GLY A 179 2.41 15.37 2.81
C GLY A 179 3.11 16.48 3.58
N GLN A 180 4.00 17.22 2.93
CA GLN A 180 4.49 18.48 3.48
C GLN A 180 3.26 19.34 3.80
N SER A 181 3.12 19.82 5.04
CA SER A 181 2.15 20.87 5.41
C SER A 181 2.61 22.24 4.89
N GLY A 182 3.12 22.28 3.66
CA GLY A 182 3.18 23.49 2.87
C GLY A 182 1.99 23.45 1.95
N ALA A 183 1.24 24.55 1.85
CA ALA A 183 0.47 24.76 0.63
C ALA A 183 1.37 24.37 -0.54
N CYS A 184 0.92 23.48 -1.41
CA CYS A 184 1.64 23.10 -2.62
C CYS A 184 1.65 24.28 -3.60
N VAL A 185 2.12 25.44 -3.16
CA VAL A 185 2.72 26.45 -4.02
C VAL A 185 4.08 25.86 -4.29
N SER A 186 4.13 25.03 -5.33
CA SER A 186 5.38 24.71 -5.98
C SER A 186 6.13 26.04 -6.17
N SER A 187 7.43 26.10 -5.92
CA SER A 187 8.24 27.25 -6.34
C SER A 187 8.21 27.47 -7.86
N PHE A 188 7.59 26.54 -8.60
CA PHE A 188 7.27 26.64 -10.03
C PHE A 188 5.80 26.97 -10.33
N SER A 189 4.93 27.20 -9.33
CA SER A 189 3.53 27.58 -9.54
C SER A 189 3.28 29.08 -9.48
N ASP A 190 4.33 29.91 -9.51
CA ASP A 190 4.12 31.30 -9.87
C ASP A 190 3.86 31.40 -11.38
N TYR A 191 2.60 31.16 -11.75
CA TYR A 191 2.13 31.40 -13.12
C TYR A 191 1.92 32.90 -13.39
N SER A 192 2.10 33.75 -12.36
CA SER A 192 1.93 35.20 -12.42
C SER A 192 3.24 35.99 -12.55
N ASP A 193 4.40 35.39 -12.25
CA ASP A 193 5.70 36.04 -12.29
C ASP A 193 6.42 35.88 -13.65
N TYR A 194 5.68 36.16 -14.73
CA TYR A 194 6.28 36.51 -16.03
C TYR A 194 6.45 38.02 -16.16
N ASP A 195 6.62 38.73 -15.05
CA ASP A 195 6.96 40.13 -15.08
C ASP A 195 8.47 40.25 -15.39
N ARG A 196 8.77 41.01 -16.44
CA ARG A 196 10.10 41.08 -17.08
C ARG A 196 10.93 42.22 -16.50
N ASN A 197 10.62 42.66 -15.27
CA ASN A 197 11.03 43.98 -14.78
C ASN A 197 12.11 43.98 -13.70
N GLU A 198 12.72 42.83 -13.36
CA GLU A 198 13.87 42.86 -12.44
C GLU A 198 15.17 43.30 -13.15
N PRO A 199 15.89 44.33 -12.63
CA PRO A 199 17.15 44.78 -13.19
C PRO A 199 18.28 43.78 -12.92
N TYR A 200 19.06 43.49 -13.98
CA TYR A 200 20.24 42.60 -13.98
C TYR A 200 21.28 42.92 -12.90
#